data_AF-A0A2M6YT09-F1
#
_entry.id   AF-A0A2M6YT09-F1
#
_cell.length_a   1.000
_cell.length_b   1.000
_cell.length_c   1.000
_cell.angle_alpha   90.00
_cell.angle_beta   90.00
_cell.angle_gamma   90.00
#
_symmetry.space_group_name_H-M   'P 1'
#
loop_
_entity.id
_entity.type
_entity.pdbx_description
1 polymer ?
#
loop_
_entity_poly.entity_id
_entity_poly.type
_entity_poly.pdbx_seq_one_letter_code
_entity_poly.pdbx_strand_id
1 'polypeptide(L)' 'YQDSTWLSLMEDRIRLSYELLSKRGSYYLHLDENANHYGRILLNNVMGAENFKREIIWDIQVLSGYK' A
#
# COMPACT_ATOMS: atom_id res chain seq x y z
N TYR A 1 -2.11 -1.93 19.71
CA TYR A 1 -0.66 -1.78 20.01
C TYR A 1 0.23 -2.28 18.87
N GLN A 2 -0.06 -3.43 18.25
CA GLN A 2 0.76 -3.91 17.12
C GLN A 2 0.62 -3.03 15.87
N ASP A 3 -0.60 -2.55 15.59
CA ASP A 3 -0.88 -1.73 14.41
C ASP A 3 -0.21 -0.35 14.45
N SER A 4 -0.17 0.29 15.63
CA SER A 4 0.47 1.60 15.80
C SER A 4 1.98 1.56 15.52
N THR A 5 2.66 0.49 15.94
CA THR A 5 4.10 0.32 15.66
C THR A 5 4.35 0.07 14.18
N TRP A 6 3.53 -0.77 13.55
CA TRP A 6 3.62 -1.04 12.11
C TRP A 6 3.38 0.23 11.28
N LEU A 7 2.35 1.00 11.64
CA LEU A 7 2.01 2.25 10.97
C LEU A 7 3.18 3.24 10.97
N SER A 8 3.79 3.48 12.13
CA SER A 8 4.93 4.40 12.24
C SER A 8 6.14 3.93 11.43
N LEU A 9 6.48 2.63 11.51
CA LEU A 9 7.60 2.08 10.74
C LEU A 9 7.36 2.15 9.22
N MET A 10 6.13 1.93 8.77
CA MET A 10 5.78 2.00 7.37
C MET A 10 5.75 3.43 6.86
N GLU A 11 5.24 4.38 7.65
CA GLU A 11 5.24 5.80 7.29
C GLU A 11 6.66 6.30 6.99
N ASP A 12 7.62 6.02 7.90
CA ASP A 12 9.01 6.43 7.74
C ASP A 12 9.62 5.87 6.44
N ARG A 13 9.36 4.59 6.14
CA ARG A 13 9.88 3.93 4.93
C ARG A 13 9.25 4.46 3.64
N ILE A 14 7.95 4.72 3.66
CA ILE A 14 7.23 5.29 2.51
C ILE A 14 7.74 6.71 2.23
N ARG A 15 7.98 7.51 3.28
CA ARG A 15 8.52 8.87 3.17
C ARG A 15 9.90 8.88 2.52
N LEU A 16 10.82 8.05 3.01
CA LEU A 16 12.16 7.90 2.40
C LEU A 16 12.08 7.42 0.94
N SER A 17 11.18 6.47 0.65
CA SER A 17 10.98 5.99 -0.71
C SER A 17 10.47 7.09 -1.65
N TYR A 18 9.58 7.96 -1.15
CA TYR A 18 9.04 9.09 -1.91
C TYR A 18 10.11 10.14 -2.22
N GLU A 19 11.02 10.43 -1.28
CA GLU A 19 12.15 11.34 -1.48
C GLU A 19 13.13 10.85 -2.55
N LEU A 20 13.32 9.52 -2.64
CA LEU A 20 14.18 8.88 -3.64
C LEU A 20 13.48 8.65 -4.99
N LEU A 21 12.16 8.74 -5.03
CA LEU A 21 11.37 8.49 -6.24
C LEU A 21 11.53 9.64 -7.24
N SER A 22 11.78 9.29 -8.50
CA SER A 22 11.75 10.28 -9.59
C SER A 22 10.38 10.95 -9.70
N LYS A 23 10.33 12.21 -10.16
CA LYS A 23 9.07 12.95 -10.43
C LYS A 23 8.10 12.24 -11.38
N ARG A 24 8.60 11.29 -12.19
CA ARG A 24 7.80 10.47 -13.12
C ARG A 24 7.69 9.01 -12.66
N GLY A 25 8.28 8.67 -11.51
CA GLY A 25 8.25 7.34 -10.94
C GLY A 25 6.86 6.96 -10.44
N SER A 26 6.63 5.66 -10.29
CA SER A 26 5.41 5.12 -9.69
C SER A 26 5.80 4.25 -8.50
N TYR A 27 5.04 4.35 -7.42
CA TYR A 27 5.23 3.56 -6.21
C TYR A 27 4.09 2.53 -6.10
N TYR A 28 4.46 1.28 -5.85
CA TYR A 28 3.51 0.18 -5.66
C TYR A 28 3.74 -0.45 -4.29
N LEU A 29 2.66 -0.62 -3.54
CA LEU A 29 2.67 -1.25 -2.23
C LEU A 29 1.77 -2.48 -2.28
N HIS A 30 2.34 -3.65 -1.99
CA HIS A 30 1.59 -4.90 -1.89
C HIS A 30 1.31 -5.20 -0.41
N LEU A 31 0.05 -5.42 -0.07
CA LEU A 31 -0.43 -5.69 1.29
C LEU A 31 -1.50 -6.77 1.24
N ASP A 32 -1.71 -7.42 2.39
CA ASP A 32 -2.87 -8.27 2.61
C ASP A 32 -4.14 -7.44 2.93
N GLU A 33 -5.27 -8.12 3.08
CA GLU A 33 -6.56 -7.48 3.34
C GLU A 33 -6.60 -6.71 4.68
N ASN A 34 -5.82 -7.13 5.68
CA ASN A 34 -5.79 -6.51 7.00
C ASN A 34 -5.08 -5.15 6.97
N ALA A 35 -3.97 -5.07 6.24
CA ALA A 35 -3.14 -3.87 6.16
C ALA A 35 -3.54 -2.91 5.03
N ASN A 36 -4.30 -3.38 4.02
CA ASN A 36 -4.59 -2.59 2.82
C ASN A 36 -5.24 -1.23 3.13
N HIS A 37 -6.25 -1.22 4.01
CA HIS A 37 -6.96 0.02 4.38
C HIS A 37 -6.01 1.06 5.00
N TYR A 38 -5.16 0.62 5.93
CA TYR A 38 -4.19 1.48 6.59
C TYR A 38 -3.06 1.93 5.65
N GLY A 39 -2.56 1.03 4.80
CA GLY A 39 -1.56 1.35 3.79
C GLY A 39 -2.05 2.41 2.80
N ARG A 40 -3.33 2.36 2.43
CA ARG A 40 -3.98 3.37 1.58
C ARG A 40 -3.96 4.75 2.25
N ILE A 41 -4.26 4.83 3.55
CA ILE A 41 -4.24 6.08 4.32
C ILE A 41 -2.81 6.62 4.41
N LEU A 42 -1.83 5.78 4.73
CA LEU A 42 -0.42 6.17 4.80
C LEU A 42 0.09 6.76 3.47
N LEU A 43 -0.21 6.09 2.35
CA LEU A 43 0.19 6.57 1.02
C LEU A 43 -0.46 7.91 0.69
N ASN A 44 -1.74 8.10 1.01
CA ASN A 44 -2.40 9.38 0.80
C ASN A 44 -1.79 10.49 1.66
N ASN A 45 -1.39 10.20 2.90
CA ASN A 45 -0.78 11.18 3.79
C ASN A 45 0.64 11.59 3.35
N VAL A 46 1.43 10.64 2.85
CA VAL A 46 2.83 10.89 2.46
C VAL A 46 2.94 11.43 1.03
N MET A 47 2.20 10.84 0.09
CA MET A 47 2.32 11.15 -1.35
C MET A 47 1.19 12.06 -1.85
N GLY A 48 0.14 12.31 -1.08
CA GLY A 48 -1.04 13.06 -1.52
C GLY A 48 -2.11 12.14 -2.13
N ALA A 49 -3.38 12.40 -1.81
CA ALA A 49 -4.52 11.60 -2.28
C ALA A 49 -4.72 11.71 -3.81
N GLU A 50 -4.32 12.83 -4.41
CA GLU A 50 -4.35 13.11 -5.85
C GLU A 50 -3.36 12.25 -6.65
N ASN A 51 -2.33 11.71 -6.00
CA ASN A 51 -1.34 10.85 -6.61
C ASN A 51 -1.77 9.39 -6.66
N PHE A 52 -2.89 9.02 -6.05
CA PHE A 52 -3.46 7.70 -6.24
C PHE A 52 -3.91 7.48 -7.69
N LYS A 53 -3.47 6.36 -8.27
CA LYS A 53 -3.86 5.97 -9.63
C LYS A 53 -4.77 4.76 -9.67
N ARG A 54 -4.44 3.69 -8.95
CA ARG A 54 -5.15 2.41 -9.02
C ARG A 54 -4.79 1.51 -7.86
N GLU A 55 -5.71 0.60 -7.53
CA GLU A 55 -5.47 -0.56 -6.66
C GLU A 55 -5.48 -1.84 -7.52
N ILE A 56 -4.53 -2.74 -7.26
CA ILE A 56 -4.40 -4.02 -7.97
C ILE A 56 -4.84 -5.13 -7.02
N ILE A 57 -5.95 -5.78 -7.34
CA ILE A 57 -6.53 -6.87 -6.55
C ILE A 57 -6.03 -8.20 -7.12
N TRP A 58 -5.45 -9.02 -6.24
CA TRP A 58 -5.00 -10.37 -6.57
C TRP A 58 -6.07 -11.36 -6.13
N ASP A 59 -6.83 -11.90 -7.09
CA ASP A 59 -7.77 -12.98 -6.82
C ASP A 59 -7.05 -14.32 -6.92
N ILE A 60 -6.83 -14.98 -5.77
CA ILE A 60 -6.20 -16.29 -5.67
C ILE A 60 -7.26 -17.40 -5.51
N GLN A 61 -8.57 -17.08 -5.62
CA GLN A 61 -9.60 -18.11 -5.66
C GLN A 61 -9.47 -18.94 -6.94
N VAL A 62 -8.78 -20.07 -6.82
CA VAL A 62 -8.94 -21.16 -7.78
C VAL A 62 -10.37 -21.68 -7.65
N LEU A 63 -11.08 -21.79 -8.78
CA LEU A 63 -12.36 -22.47 -8.90
C LEU A 63 -12.21 -23.89 -8.30
N SER A 64 -12.51 -24.04 -7.01
CA SER A 64 -12.64 -25.34 -6.36
C SER A 64 -13.98 -25.91 -6.81
N GLY A 65 -13.97 -26.44 -8.03
CA GLY A 65 -15.14 -26.92 -8.75
C GLY A 65 -14.82 -28.19 -9.50
N TYR A 66 -14.35 -29.21 -8.78
CA TYR A 66 -14.57 -30.59 -9.18
C TYR A 66 -15.60 -31.17 -8.20
N LYS A 67 -16.85 -31.29 -8.68
CA LYS A 67 -17.85 -32.19 -8.09
C LYS A 67 -17.68 -33.56 -8.71
#